data_AF-A0AAU7Z1U3-F1
#
_entry.id   AF-A0AAU7Z1U3-F1
#
_cell.length_a   1.000
_cell.length_b   1.000
_cell.length_c   1.000
_cell.angle_alpha   90.00
_cell.angle_beta   90.00
_cell.angle_gamma   90.00
#
_symmetry.space_group_name_H-M   'P 1'
#
loop_
_entity.id
_entity.type
_entity.pdbx_description
1 polymer ?
#
loop_
_entity_poly.entity_id
_entity_poly.type
_entity_poly.pdbx_seq_one_letter_code
_entity_poly.pdbx_strand_id
1 'polypeptide(L)'
;MKRPAHWLSASAALLAVTLFVCPKPAAADSYTIFDLGDDNGRGIYGLDTAGAVVVFQDNSCGLGSFTCYVTYVDGVAGAPSATPPDLVYDDGTPCSSTPVGFNASKKVCNHGLVGLGTLYNPNGDMNGTYIGSGDNFQFLHGGSADQVFLNSVGDFAWTDGQSEQIFEAVDTSISPIPEPGSLLLVGTGLLWFTAAVRRRANR
;
A
#
# COMPACT_ATOMS: atom_id res chain seq x y z
N MET A 1 53.97 -20.43 14.50
CA MET A 1 53.47 -19.16 13.94
C MET A 1 51.93 -19.23 13.86
N LYS A 2 51.21 -18.53 14.74
CA LYS A 2 49.74 -18.48 14.78
C LYS A 2 49.31 -17.03 15.08
N ARG A 3 49.16 -16.17 14.07
CA ARG A 3 48.58 -14.82 14.21
C ARG A 3 47.79 -14.31 12.97
N PRO A 4 46.72 -14.99 12.52
CA PRO A 4 45.75 -14.34 11.61
C PRO A 4 44.41 -13.93 12.28
N ALA A 5 44.12 -14.34 13.53
CA ALA A 5 42.76 -14.21 14.09
C ALA A 5 42.31 -12.78 14.45
N HIS A 6 43.22 -11.86 14.79
CA HIS A 6 42.84 -10.53 15.29
C HIS A 6 42.34 -9.58 14.20
N TRP A 7 42.78 -9.74 12.94
CA TRP A 7 42.41 -8.85 11.85
C TRP A 7 40.97 -9.07 11.37
N LEU A 8 40.48 -10.31 11.40
CA LEU A 8 39.10 -10.64 11.01
C LEU A 8 38.06 -10.06 11.99
N SER A 9 38.40 -9.98 13.28
CA SER A 9 37.48 -9.46 14.31
C SER A 9 37.24 -7.96 14.18
N ALA A 10 38.28 -7.19 13.83
CA ALA A 10 38.16 -5.73 13.68
C ALA A 10 37.30 -5.36 12.48
N SER A 11 37.49 -6.03 11.34
CA SER A 11 36.71 -5.77 10.12
C SER A 11 35.23 -6.10 10.29
N ALA A 12 34.90 -7.19 11.00
CA ALA A 12 33.51 -7.56 11.27
C ALA A 12 32.82 -6.54 12.21
N ALA A 13 33.53 -6.06 13.24
CA ALA A 13 33.01 -5.02 14.13
C ALA A 13 32.79 -3.69 13.39
N LEU A 14 33.73 -3.31 12.53
CA LEU A 14 33.62 -2.09 11.73
C LEU A 14 32.45 -2.17 10.74
N LEU A 15 32.30 -3.31 10.05
CA LEU A 15 31.19 -3.56 9.12
C LEU A 15 29.85 -3.49 9.83
N ALA A 16 29.72 -4.10 11.01
CA ALA A 16 28.53 -4.02 11.83
C ALA A 16 28.21 -2.56 12.18
N VAL A 17 29.18 -1.79 12.70
CA VAL A 17 28.99 -0.36 13.03
C VAL A 17 28.55 0.45 11.80
N THR A 18 29.16 0.23 10.62
CA THR A 18 28.74 0.94 9.40
C THR A 18 27.33 0.60 8.95
N LEU A 19 26.88 -0.65 9.14
CA LEU A 19 25.50 -1.06 8.85
C LEU A 19 24.50 -0.47 9.86
N PHE A 20 24.93 -0.15 11.08
CA PHE A 20 24.10 0.48 12.10
C PHE A 20 24.00 2.01 11.97
N VAL A 21 25.05 2.68 11.51
CA VAL A 21 25.08 4.16 11.44
C VAL A 21 24.34 4.72 10.21
N CYS A 22 24.10 3.89 9.20
CA CYS A 22 23.42 4.29 7.97
C CYS A 22 22.14 3.45 7.78
N PRO A 23 21.06 3.71 8.56
CA PRO A 23 19.77 3.09 8.27
C PRO A 23 19.37 3.53 6.86
N LYS A 24 19.46 2.60 5.90
CA LYS A 24 18.75 2.79 4.64
C LYS A 24 17.28 2.54 4.95
N PRO A 25 16.38 3.49 4.68
CA PRO A 25 14.97 3.17 4.65
C PRO A 25 14.80 2.04 3.63
N ALA A 26 14.47 0.84 4.12
CA ALA A 26 13.89 -0.18 3.29
C ALA A 26 12.44 0.22 3.14
N ALA A 27 12.07 0.79 2.00
CA ALA A 27 10.65 1.00 1.67
C ALA A 27 10.12 -0.36 1.22
N ALA A 28 9.76 -1.22 2.17
CA ALA A 28 9.27 -2.56 1.85
C ALA A 28 7.87 -2.47 1.21
N ASP A 29 7.01 -1.56 1.68
CA ASP A 29 5.68 -1.31 1.11
C ASP A 29 5.30 0.17 1.27
N SER A 30 5.17 0.91 0.16
CA SER A 30 4.72 2.32 0.19
C SER A 30 3.23 2.48 0.49
N TYR A 31 2.47 1.38 0.53
CA TYR A 31 1.02 1.38 0.69
C TYR A 31 0.56 0.34 1.69
N THR A 32 -0.44 0.69 2.50
CA THR A 32 -1.23 -0.28 3.27
C THR A 32 -2.59 -0.46 2.61
N ILE A 33 -2.99 -1.69 2.35
CA ILE A 33 -4.25 -2.00 1.68
C ILE A 33 -5.28 -2.48 2.71
N PHE A 34 -6.45 -1.85 2.70
CA PHE A 34 -7.61 -2.19 3.51
C PHE A 34 -8.74 -2.72 2.63
N ASP A 35 -9.37 -3.78 3.10
CA ASP A 35 -10.63 -4.30 2.57
C ASP A 35 -11.79 -3.58 3.29
N LEU A 36 -12.58 -2.82 2.54
CA LEU A 36 -13.74 -2.05 3.02
C LEU A 36 -15.05 -2.86 2.95
N GLY A 37 -14.97 -4.11 2.49
CA GLY A 37 -16.03 -5.09 2.39
C GLY A 37 -16.66 -5.20 1.01
N ASP A 38 -17.75 -5.96 0.97
CA ASP A 38 -18.50 -6.33 -0.24
C ASP A 38 -19.01 -5.11 -1.04
N ASP A 39 -18.89 -5.15 -2.37
CA ASP A 39 -19.40 -4.14 -3.31
C ASP A 39 -20.78 -4.49 -3.88
N ASN A 40 -21.38 -5.63 -3.52
CA ASN A 40 -22.69 -6.03 -4.04
C ASN A 40 -23.82 -5.08 -3.63
N GLY A 41 -24.19 -4.18 -4.56
CA GLY A 41 -25.13 -3.08 -4.31
C GLY A 41 -24.54 -1.94 -3.48
N ARG A 42 -23.21 -1.84 -3.46
CA ARG A 42 -22.43 -0.75 -2.87
C ARG A 42 -21.43 -0.25 -3.92
N GLY A 43 -20.97 0.98 -3.76
CA GLY A 43 -19.95 1.54 -4.64
C GLY A 43 -19.19 2.65 -3.95
N ILE A 44 -18.06 3.05 -4.53
CA ILE A 44 -17.33 4.21 -4.03
C ILE A 44 -18.06 5.46 -4.52
N TYR A 45 -18.49 6.29 -3.58
CA TYR A 45 -19.10 7.59 -3.87
C TYR A 45 -18.03 8.63 -4.20
N GLY A 46 -16.92 8.62 -3.44
CA GLY A 46 -15.77 9.48 -3.67
C GLY A 46 -14.68 9.26 -2.61
N LEU A 47 -13.52 9.82 -2.88
CA LEU A 47 -12.34 9.85 -2.02
C LEU A 47 -12.01 11.31 -1.72
N ASP A 48 -11.85 11.67 -0.45
CA ASP A 48 -11.54 13.05 -0.07
C ASP A 48 -10.03 13.37 -0.09
N THR A 49 -9.69 14.65 0.00
CA THR A 49 -8.30 15.13 0.05
C THR A 49 -7.50 14.64 1.25
N ALA A 50 -8.16 14.15 2.30
CA ALA A 50 -7.55 13.67 3.53
C ALA A 50 -7.41 12.14 3.57
N GLY A 51 -7.87 11.44 2.54
CA GLY A 51 -7.81 9.97 2.43
C GLY A 51 -9.10 9.26 2.82
N ALA A 52 -10.17 9.97 3.18
CA ALA A 52 -11.42 9.31 3.58
C ALA A 52 -12.20 8.80 2.36
N VAL A 53 -12.44 7.49 2.32
CA VAL A 53 -13.27 6.84 1.29
C VAL A 53 -14.73 6.83 1.72
N VAL A 54 -15.62 7.38 0.89
CA VAL A 54 -17.07 7.28 1.11
C VAL A 54 -17.63 6.18 0.23
N VAL A 55 -18.23 5.17 0.85
CA VAL A 55 -18.97 4.10 0.17
C VAL A 55 -20.46 4.39 0.26
N PHE A 56 -21.18 4.31 -0.85
CA PHE A 56 -22.64 4.41 -0.89
C PHE A 56 -23.30 3.04 -1.09
N GLN A 57 -24.58 2.93 -0.72
CA GLN A 57 -25.40 1.74 -0.93
C GLN A 57 -26.61 2.06 -1.82
N ASP A 58 -26.74 1.36 -2.93
CA ASP A 58 -27.65 1.71 -4.04
C ASP A 58 -29.11 1.39 -3.71
N ASN A 59 -29.34 0.28 -3.00
CA ASN A 59 -30.66 -0.35 -2.89
C ASN A 59 -31.47 0.07 -1.65
N SER A 60 -30.90 0.87 -0.75
CA SER A 60 -31.51 1.21 0.55
C SER A 60 -31.76 2.70 0.73
N CYS A 61 -31.27 3.55 -0.17
CA CYS A 61 -31.40 5.00 -0.05
C CYS A 61 -32.78 5.52 -0.39
N GLY A 62 -33.49 6.04 0.62
CA GLY A 62 -34.74 6.80 0.46
C GLY A 62 -36.04 6.06 0.79
N LEU A 63 -36.01 4.75 1.06
CA LEU A 63 -37.22 3.95 1.38
C LEU A 63 -37.31 3.52 2.86
N GLY A 64 -36.76 4.32 3.78
CA GLY A 64 -36.87 4.09 5.22
C GLY A 64 -35.64 3.48 5.89
N SER A 65 -34.57 3.21 5.14
CA SER A 65 -33.23 3.02 5.71
C SER A 65 -32.53 4.37 5.84
N PHE A 66 -31.90 4.60 6.99
CA PHE A 66 -31.12 5.82 7.28
C PHE A 66 -29.62 5.64 6.98
N THR A 67 -29.21 4.50 6.45
CA THR A 67 -27.78 4.16 6.23
C THR A 67 -27.49 4.05 4.74
N CYS A 68 -27.12 5.17 4.14
CA CYS A 68 -26.79 5.30 2.73
C CYS A 68 -25.30 5.36 2.45
N TYR A 69 -24.58 6.05 3.32
CA TYR A 69 -23.17 6.35 3.16
C TYR A 69 -22.42 5.89 4.39
N VAL A 70 -21.25 5.28 4.19
CA VAL A 70 -20.29 4.96 5.24
C VAL A 70 -18.96 5.57 4.83
N THR A 71 -18.41 6.41 5.69
CA THR A 71 -17.05 6.94 5.50
C THR A 71 -16.06 6.01 6.18
N TYR A 72 -15.01 5.66 5.47
CA TYR A 72 -13.86 4.92 5.97
C TYR A 72 -12.67 5.88 6.06
N VAL A 73 -11.90 5.77 7.13
CA VAL A 73 -10.63 6.48 7.31
C VAL A 73 -9.60 5.42 7.69
N ASP A 74 -8.60 5.22 6.85
CA ASP A 74 -7.57 4.18 7.04
C ASP A 74 -8.19 2.79 7.29
N GLY A 75 -9.17 2.41 6.47
CA GLY A 75 -9.92 1.15 6.61
C GLY A 75 -10.92 1.09 7.77
N VAL A 76 -11.03 2.12 8.61
CA VAL A 76 -11.95 2.13 9.77
C VAL A 76 -13.28 2.77 9.40
N ALA A 77 -14.36 1.98 9.46
CA ALA A 77 -15.71 2.46 9.21
C ALA A 77 -16.20 3.44 10.30
N GLY A 78 -16.69 4.60 9.87
CA GLY A 78 -17.39 5.57 10.71
C GLY A 78 -18.87 5.25 10.90
N ALA A 79 -19.61 6.20 11.50
CA ALA A 79 -21.06 6.09 11.62
C ALA A 79 -21.73 6.26 10.25
N PRO A 80 -22.73 5.44 9.90
CA PRO A 80 -23.45 5.59 8.64
C PRO A 80 -24.27 6.87 8.61
N SER A 81 -24.49 7.42 7.41
CA SER A 81 -25.27 8.63 7.17
C SER A 81 -26.35 8.40 6.10
N ALA A 82 -27.47 9.12 6.21
CA ALA A 82 -28.55 9.10 5.22
C ALA A 82 -28.26 10.02 4.02
N THR A 83 -27.39 11.02 4.19
CA THR A 83 -26.98 11.96 3.15
C THR A 83 -25.48 11.85 2.89
N PRO A 84 -24.99 12.21 1.69
CA PRO A 84 -23.58 12.29 1.43
C PRO A 84 -22.88 13.16 2.49
N PRO A 85 -21.75 12.73 3.05
CA PRO A 85 -20.90 13.57 3.89
C PRO A 85 -20.46 14.85 3.15
N ASP A 86 -20.40 15.97 3.86
CA ASP A 86 -19.86 17.23 3.33
C ASP A 86 -18.32 17.21 3.45
N LEU A 87 -17.66 16.60 2.45
CA LEU A 87 -16.21 16.46 2.35
C LEU A 87 -15.67 17.18 1.10
N VAL A 88 -14.37 17.44 1.10
CA VAL A 88 -13.67 17.98 -0.07
C VAL A 88 -13.17 16.81 -0.91
N TYR A 89 -14.02 16.35 -1.84
CA TYR A 89 -13.71 15.23 -2.72
C TYR A 89 -12.59 15.58 -3.72
N ASP A 90 -11.68 14.63 -3.90
CA ASP A 90 -10.53 14.67 -4.78
C ASP A 90 -10.36 13.32 -5.46
N ASP A 91 -11.32 12.98 -6.29
CA ASP A 91 -11.42 11.69 -6.97
C ASP A 91 -10.37 11.50 -8.08
N GLY A 92 -9.57 12.53 -8.35
CA GLY A 92 -8.68 12.63 -9.49
C GLY A 92 -9.43 12.92 -10.79
N THR A 93 -8.74 12.78 -11.92
CA THR A 93 -9.31 13.02 -13.25
C THR A 93 -8.99 11.87 -14.20
N PRO A 94 -9.81 11.61 -15.23
CA PRO A 94 -9.48 10.60 -16.23
C PRO A 94 -8.13 10.91 -16.91
N CYS A 95 -7.22 9.93 -16.93
CA CYS A 95 -5.94 10.09 -17.61
C CYS A 95 -6.11 10.19 -19.13
N SER A 96 -5.33 11.07 -19.77
CA SER A 96 -5.34 11.26 -21.23
C SER A 96 -4.87 10.04 -22.02
N SER A 97 -3.95 9.26 -21.45
CA SER A 97 -3.35 8.09 -22.08
C SER A 97 -3.06 7.00 -21.06
N THR A 98 -3.03 5.76 -21.51
CA THR A 98 -2.56 4.65 -20.70
C THR A 98 -1.02 4.66 -20.69
N PRO A 99 -0.37 4.49 -19.53
CA PRO A 99 1.09 4.38 -19.44
C PRO A 99 1.66 3.26 -20.32
N VAL A 100 2.89 3.43 -20.81
CA VAL A 100 3.54 2.45 -21.69
C VAL A 100 3.69 1.12 -20.97
N GLY A 101 3.43 0.02 -21.67
CA GLY A 101 3.49 -1.34 -21.11
C GLY A 101 2.22 -1.78 -20.37
N PHE A 102 1.26 -0.89 -20.14
CA PHE A 102 -0.02 -1.22 -19.51
C PHE A 102 -1.17 -1.26 -20.53
N ASN A 103 -2.12 -2.17 -20.31
CA ASN A 103 -3.44 -2.12 -20.93
C ASN A 103 -4.50 -1.99 -19.82
N ALA A 104 -4.76 -0.74 -19.44
CA ALA A 104 -5.65 -0.40 -18.34
C ALA A 104 -7.11 -0.22 -18.82
N SER A 105 -8.06 -0.89 -18.16
CA SER A 105 -9.50 -0.70 -18.35
C SER A 105 -9.98 0.57 -17.66
N LYS A 106 -9.40 0.85 -16.49
CA LYS A 106 -9.70 2.02 -15.66
C LYS A 106 -8.40 2.74 -15.33
N LYS A 107 -8.44 4.07 -15.38
CA LYS A 107 -7.29 4.91 -15.08
C LYS A 107 -7.71 6.27 -14.56
N VAL A 108 -7.02 6.71 -13.54
CA VAL A 108 -7.23 8.01 -12.89
C VAL A 108 -5.89 8.65 -12.61
N CYS A 109 -5.81 9.96 -12.81
CA CYS A 109 -4.62 10.76 -12.72
C CYS A 109 -4.84 11.90 -11.74
N ASN A 110 -3.89 12.09 -10.83
CA ASN A 110 -3.92 13.20 -9.88
C ASN A 110 -2.49 13.62 -9.51
N HIS A 111 -2.18 14.91 -9.61
CA HIS A 111 -0.87 15.49 -9.23
C HIS A 111 0.40 14.74 -9.73
N GLY A 112 0.33 14.13 -10.93
CA GLY A 112 1.44 13.38 -11.52
C GLY A 112 1.50 11.91 -11.14
N LEU A 113 0.65 11.46 -10.21
CA LEU A 113 0.37 10.05 -9.95
C LEU A 113 -0.70 9.53 -10.90
N VAL A 114 -0.63 8.22 -11.14
CA VAL A 114 -1.52 7.46 -12.01
C VAL A 114 -1.93 6.19 -11.27
N GLY A 115 -3.24 6.03 -11.05
CA GLY A 115 -3.85 4.81 -10.56
C GLY A 115 -4.48 4.03 -11.73
N LEU A 116 -4.20 2.74 -11.81
CA LEU A 116 -4.62 1.86 -12.91
C LEU A 116 -5.34 0.63 -12.38
N GLY A 117 -6.40 0.22 -13.08
CA GLY A 117 -6.92 -1.14 -13.07
C GLY A 117 -6.66 -1.80 -14.42
N THR A 118 -5.99 -2.95 -14.41
CA THR A 118 -5.54 -3.62 -15.64
C THR A 118 -6.27 -4.94 -15.85
N LEU A 119 -6.69 -5.20 -17.10
CA LEU A 119 -7.31 -6.47 -17.49
C LEU A 119 -6.30 -7.49 -18.03
N TYR A 120 -5.10 -7.02 -18.38
CA TYR A 120 -3.94 -7.77 -18.87
C TYR A 120 -2.82 -6.76 -19.09
N ASN A 121 -1.54 -7.14 -18.97
CA ASN A 121 -0.47 -6.39 -19.62
C ASN A 121 0.34 -7.29 -20.58
N PRO A 122 0.83 -6.75 -21.70
CA PRO A 122 1.63 -7.51 -22.68
C PRO A 122 3.01 -7.98 -22.18
N ASN A 123 3.43 -7.55 -20.99
CA ASN A 123 4.67 -7.98 -20.33
C ASN A 123 4.48 -9.24 -19.45
N GLY A 124 3.24 -9.76 -19.34
CA GLY A 124 2.93 -10.95 -18.56
C GLY A 124 2.62 -10.67 -17.08
N ASP A 125 2.41 -9.41 -16.71
CA ASP A 125 2.03 -9.06 -15.34
C ASP A 125 0.58 -9.46 -15.06
N MET A 126 0.32 -9.78 -13.79
CA MET A 126 -1.00 -10.21 -13.32
C MET A 126 -2.01 -9.06 -13.41
N ASN A 127 -3.25 -9.40 -13.79
CA ASN A 127 -4.39 -8.49 -13.70
C ASN A 127 -4.47 -7.94 -12.28
N GLY A 128 -4.69 -6.64 -12.17
CA GLY A 128 -4.73 -5.99 -10.88
C GLY A 128 -4.61 -4.49 -10.94
N THR A 129 -4.38 -3.94 -9.76
CA THR A 129 -4.24 -2.51 -9.52
C THR A 129 -2.80 -2.10 -9.35
N TYR A 130 -2.48 -0.94 -9.94
CA TYR A 130 -1.15 -0.36 -9.92
C TYR A 130 -1.25 1.12 -9.64
N ILE A 131 -0.26 1.66 -8.94
CA ILE A 131 -0.12 3.10 -8.72
C ILE A 131 1.32 3.53 -8.98
N GLY A 132 1.51 4.72 -9.53
CA GLY A 132 2.85 5.20 -9.80
C GLY A 132 2.90 6.46 -10.64
N SER A 133 4.08 6.75 -11.17
CA SER A 133 4.31 7.89 -12.08
C SER A 133 5.36 7.55 -13.12
N GLY A 134 5.21 8.08 -14.34
CA GLY A 134 6.14 7.83 -15.43
C GLY A 134 6.25 6.34 -15.78
N ASP A 135 7.43 5.75 -15.57
CA ASP A 135 7.70 4.32 -15.75
C ASP A 135 7.80 3.54 -14.42
N ASN A 136 7.59 4.20 -13.28
CA ASN A 136 7.69 3.61 -11.96
C ASN A 136 6.30 3.31 -11.39
N PHE A 137 5.82 2.09 -11.63
CA PHE A 137 4.55 1.59 -11.11
C PHE A 137 4.79 0.50 -10.07
N GLN A 138 4.10 0.64 -8.94
CA GLN A 138 4.02 -0.38 -7.91
C GLN A 138 2.73 -1.19 -8.12
N PHE A 139 2.84 -2.51 -8.05
CA PHE A 139 1.69 -3.40 -7.96
C PHE A 139 1.09 -3.32 -6.55
N LEU A 140 -0.23 -3.12 -6.46
CA LEU A 140 -0.95 -3.06 -5.20
C LEU A 140 -1.66 -4.38 -4.91
N HIS A 141 -2.58 -4.79 -5.78
CA HIS A 141 -3.45 -5.93 -5.55
C HIS A 141 -3.81 -6.65 -6.86
N GLY A 142 -4.05 -7.95 -6.80
CA GLY A 142 -4.52 -8.73 -7.95
C GLY A 142 -6.03 -8.60 -8.15
N GLY A 143 -6.54 -8.86 -9.35
CA GLY A 143 -7.98 -8.84 -9.64
C GLY A 143 -8.36 -7.88 -10.77
N SER A 144 -9.59 -7.39 -10.78
CA SER A 144 -10.02 -6.32 -11.69
C SER A 144 -10.18 -5.00 -10.94
N ALA A 145 -10.40 -3.92 -11.68
CA ALA A 145 -10.91 -2.69 -11.10
C ALA A 145 -12.04 -2.15 -11.97
N ASP A 146 -13.21 -1.95 -11.38
CA ASP A 146 -14.41 -1.47 -12.07
C ASP A 146 -14.62 0.03 -11.83
N GLN A 147 -14.27 0.49 -10.63
CA GLN A 147 -14.14 1.90 -10.27
C GLN A 147 -12.73 2.15 -9.70
N VAL A 148 -12.19 3.35 -9.95
CA VAL A 148 -10.89 3.77 -9.44
C VAL A 148 -10.94 5.25 -9.07
N PHE A 149 -10.34 5.59 -7.93
CA PHE A 149 -10.29 6.94 -7.37
C PHE A 149 -8.88 7.19 -6.83
N LEU A 150 -8.34 8.39 -7.05
CA LEU A 150 -6.99 8.76 -6.63
C LEU A 150 -6.96 10.20 -6.16
N ASN A 151 -6.60 10.44 -4.90
CA ASN A 151 -6.46 11.79 -4.37
C ASN A 151 -5.04 12.34 -4.58
N SER A 152 -4.88 13.62 -4.27
CA SER A 152 -3.65 14.38 -4.44
C SER A 152 -2.53 13.99 -3.46
N VAL A 153 -2.86 13.34 -2.35
CA VAL A 153 -1.86 12.80 -1.41
C VAL A 153 -1.35 11.42 -1.82
N GLY A 154 -2.05 10.75 -2.74
CA GLY A 154 -1.62 9.48 -3.33
C GLY A 154 -2.38 8.26 -2.84
N ASP A 155 -3.42 8.44 -2.02
CA ASP A 155 -4.32 7.35 -1.62
C ASP A 155 -5.18 6.92 -2.81
N PHE A 156 -5.45 5.63 -2.87
CA PHE A 156 -6.09 5.00 -4.02
C PHE A 156 -7.20 4.06 -3.58
N ALA A 157 -8.40 4.26 -4.09
CA ALA A 157 -9.54 3.38 -3.80
C ALA A 157 -10.10 2.76 -5.09
N TRP A 158 -10.52 1.51 -5.01
CA TRP A 158 -11.09 0.80 -6.15
C TRP A 158 -12.10 -0.26 -5.74
N THR A 159 -12.93 -0.67 -6.69
CA THR A 159 -13.80 -1.85 -6.56
C THR A 159 -13.26 -2.98 -7.43
N ASP A 160 -13.08 -4.17 -6.86
CA ASP A 160 -12.68 -5.38 -7.57
C ASP A 160 -13.91 -6.14 -8.05
N GLY A 161 -14.27 -5.98 -9.32
CA GLY A 161 -15.39 -6.68 -9.94
C GLY A 161 -15.18 -8.18 -10.16
N GLN A 162 -14.06 -8.76 -9.74
CA GLN A 162 -13.90 -10.22 -9.72
C GLN A 162 -14.32 -10.82 -8.37
N SER A 163 -13.92 -10.18 -7.26
CA SER A 163 -14.20 -10.63 -5.90
C SER A 163 -15.37 -9.88 -5.25
N GLU A 164 -15.92 -8.89 -5.95
CA GLU A 164 -16.99 -8.01 -5.49
C GLU A 164 -16.59 -7.34 -4.15
N GLN A 165 -15.38 -6.77 -4.09
CA GLN A 165 -14.84 -6.13 -2.87
C GLN A 165 -14.43 -4.68 -3.15
N ILE A 166 -14.52 -3.84 -2.11
CA ILE A 166 -14.05 -2.45 -2.14
C ILE A 166 -12.74 -2.38 -1.38
N PHE A 167 -11.73 -1.75 -1.95
CA PHE A 167 -10.42 -1.59 -1.34
C PHE A 167 -9.98 -0.14 -1.27
N GLU A 168 -9.12 0.14 -0.31
CA GLU A 168 -8.41 1.40 -0.09
C GLU A 168 -6.92 1.11 0.10
N ALA A 169 -6.05 1.81 -0.62
CA ALA A 169 -4.62 1.81 -0.43
C ALA A 169 -4.18 3.19 0.07
N VAL A 170 -3.63 3.22 1.28
CA VAL A 170 -3.15 4.45 1.94
C VAL A 170 -1.64 4.56 1.81
N ASP A 171 -1.13 5.71 1.36
CA ASP A 171 0.31 5.94 1.20
C ASP A 171 1.01 6.09 2.57
N THR A 172 1.85 5.12 2.92
CA THR A 172 2.59 5.10 4.19
C THR A 172 3.88 5.92 4.16
N SER A 173 4.31 6.40 2.98
CA SER A 173 5.51 7.21 2.84
C SER A 173 5.39 8.57 3.54
N ILE A 174 4.15 9.05 3.72
CA ILE A 174 3.81 10.32 4.37
C ILE A 174 3.86 10.19 5.91
N SER A 175 3.54 8.99 6.43
CA SER A 175 3.63 8.65 7.85
C SER A 175 4.38 7.33 8.01
N PRO A 176 5.72 7.35 7.88
CA PRO A 176 6.50 6.12 7.94
C PRO A 176 6.32 5.48 9.31
N ILE A 177 5.61 4.35 9.34
CA ILE A 177 5.53 3.52 10.54
C ILE A 177 6.96 3.02 10.78
N PRO A 178 7.59 3.36 11.93
CA PRO A 178 8.94 2.90 12.20
C PRO A 178 8.91 1.37 12.23
N GLU A 179 9.61 0.72 11.29
CA GLU A 179 9.62 -0.74 11.24
C GLU A 179 10.10 -1.30 12.60
N PRO A 180 9.28 -2.10 13.31
CA PRO A 180 9.68 -2.65 14.60
C PRO A 180 10.76 -3.74 14.49
N GLY A 181 11.20 -4.10 13.28
CA GLY A 181 11.98 -5.31 13.02
C GLY A 181 13.49 -5.16 12.91
N SER A 182 14.03 -4.04 12.43
CA SER A 182 15.43 -4.02 11.97
C SER A 182 16.44 -4.15 13.11
N LEU A 183 16.23 -3.51 14.27
CA LEU A 183 17.15 -3.63 15.40
C LEU A 183 17.02 -4.94 16.17
N LEU A 184 15.80 -5.44 16.36
CA LEU A 184 15.56 -6.66 17.13
C LEU A 184 15.96 -7.91 16.35
N LEU A 185 15.74 -7.92 15.03
CA LEU A 185 16.13 -9.02 14.15
C LEU A 185 17.66 -9.08 13.97
N VAL A 186 18.33 -7.93 13.82
CA VAL A 186 19.79 -7.87 13.78
C VAL A 186 20.38 -8.28 15.14
N GLY A 187 19.81 -7.79 16.25
CA GLY A 187 20.24 -8.15 17.60
C GLY A 187 20.12 -9.64 17.90
N THR A 188 18.98 -10.25 17.56
CA THR A 188 18.78 -11.69 17.71
C THR A 188 19.71 -12.49 16.79
N GLY A 189 19.90 -12.07 15.54
CA GLY A 189 20.87 -12.68 14.63
C GLY A 189 22.30 -12.70 15.18
N LEU A 190 22.75 -11.57 15.75
CA LEU A 190 24.09 -11.47 16.37
C LEU A 190 24.26 -12.38 17.59
N LEU A 191 23.23 -12.50 18.43
CA LEU A 191 23.24 -13.39 19.59
C LEU A 191 23.33 -14.87 19.17
N TRP A 192 22.57 -15.27 18.16
CA TRP A 192 22.63 -16.63 17.60
C TRP A 192 23.99 -16.92 16.96
N PHE A 193 24.53 -15.96 16.20
CA PHE A 193 25.85 -16.10 15.58
C PHE A 193 26.96 -16.26 16.63
N THR A 194 26.98 -15.41 17.65
CA THR A 194 27.97 -15.53 18.75
C THR A 194 27.83 -16.85 19.52
N ALA A 195 26.61 -17.32 19.77
CA ALA A 195 26.39 -18.62 20.39
C ALA A 195 26.91 -19.78 19.52
N ALA A 196 26.71 -19.74 18.20
CA ALA A 196 27.20 -20.74 17.27
C ALA A 196 28.73 -20.80 17.21
N VAL A 197 29.40 -19.63 17.17
CA VAL A 197 30.87 -19.54 17.20
C VAL A 197 31.42 -20.11 18.51
N ARG A 198 30.80 -19.77 19.66
CA ARG A 198 31.23 -20.30 20.96
C ARG A 198 31.08 -21.82 21.05
N ARG A 199 30.00 -22.40 20.51
CA ARG A 199 29.82 -23.87 20.46
C ARG A 199 30.89 -24.56 19.62
N ARG A 200 31.34 -23.94 18.53
CA ARG A 200 32.38 -24.51 17.66
C ARG A 200 33.78 -24.43 18.27
N ALA A 201 34.09 -23.37 19.03
CA ALA A 201 35.41 -23.21 19.66
C ALA A 201 35.66 -24.16 20.85
N ASN A 202 34.60 -24.66 21.49
CA ASN A 202 34.68 -25.56 22.64
C ASN A 202 34.59 -27.05 22.29
N ARG A 203 34.55 -27.39 20.99
CA ARG A 203 34.67 -28.77 20.49
C ARG A 203 36.07 -28.98 19.93
#